data_AF-A0A1F8V9Q2-F1
#
_entry.id   AF-A0A1F8V9Q2-F1
#
_cell.length_a   1.000
_cell.length_b   1.000
_cell.length_c   1.000
_cell.angle_alpha   90.00
_cell.angle_beta   90.00
_cell.angle_gamma   90.00
#
_symmetry.space_group_name_H-M   'P 1'
#
loop_
_entity.id
_entity.type
_entity.pdbx_description
1 polymer ?
#
loop_
_entity_poly.entity_id
_entity_poly.type
_entity_poly.pdbx_seq_one_letter_code
_entity_poly.pdbx_strand_id
1 'polypeptide(L)'
;MDTESIAASCGRPFCFIVVFWGAVFRHYFMTLLVASLLAPNNIPSLRNKKESKLIVATTSEDWLTIQQELLFRELKLHLAIEWVDIGDPKLVDQKMKLMSRGHQLISEIVFAAKAIGVFLTPDMILSEGAVVALERLVDHGKKVVLCPAVRYEYYGCMQDFEQMGVLKPRQPLVVTGRQIMSVVLRNLHSETVTWIWNKPFYAYNPVISLWEAPGEANFIMHGYSWAPLAVDYSALQRHNTETFKLHTLDQDYIYLNFGLSEDIYVVTDSDEITMVSFTKEEEMSIPLCADSVQIMPIIGQWAKKNNLRRFHYCPVHAMDPLKRALVLKTIYLHSDAITNQWKRIARRAGRLVKSSIQRPPAIRFSLHTVYVACEEMHKSFKRTLYYYYKGLVNIFFKWPKIASGIWNHYMNLFGQYLRLFGYYFHRAKTGYWVSTTYNEREFYRKSKSRKIFLMIGGLSLATFKLMCIIGNFIRSFLILGFYFLRDLTGVSEFGVLYKVSERAFIFARKERIIFKGFFLALLFFAICVVKDSALKTKHFLLKMVCRNTIACKD
;
A
#
# COMPACT_ATOMS: atom_id res chain seq x y z
N MET A 1 40.62 -16.01 -12.51
CA MET A 1 39.23 -16.33 -12.88
C MET A 1 39.34 -17.46 -13.87
N ASP A 2 38.93 -18.65 -13.46
CA ASP A 2 39.17 -19.88 -14.20
C ASP A 2 38.25 -19.94 -15.42
N THR A 3 38.85 -20.19 -16.58
CA THR A 3 38.17 -20.31 -17.87
C THR A 3 37.12 -21.42 -17.90
N GLU A 4 37.18 -22.39 -16.98
CA GLU A 4 36.16 -23.43 -16.83
C GLU A 4 34.84 -22.90 -16.24
N SER A 5 34.84 -21.80 -15.48
CA SER A 5 33.61 -21.21 -14.93
C SER A 5 32.75 -20.50 -15.99
N ILE A 6 33.33 -20.09 -17.13
CA ILE A 6 32.62 -19.34 -18.17
C ILE A 6 31.85 -20.29 -19.10
N ALA A 7 32.32 -21.53 -19.27
CA ALA A 7 31.65 -22.51 -20.13
C ALA A 7 30.34 -23.07 -19.51
N ALA A 8 30.19 -23.01 -18.18
CA ALA A 8 29.03 -23.59 -17.49
C ALA A 8 27.80 -22.66 -17.42
N SER A 9 27.92 -21.34 -17.66
CA SER A 9 26.77 -20.42 -17.57
C SER A 9 25.95 -20.34 -18.85
N CYS A 10 26.55 -20.68 -19.99
CA CYS A 10 25.97 -20.51 -21.32
C CYS A 10 24.98 -21.65 -21.62
N GLY A 11 23.76 -21.58 -21.06
CA GLY A 11 22.70 -22.53 -21.42
C GLY A 11 21.49 -22.64 -20.49
N ARG A 12 21.46 -21.98 -19.32
CA ARG A 12 20.34 -22.15 -18.39
C ARG A 12 19.04 -21.58 -18.98
N PRO A 13 17.96 -22.38 -19.11
CA PRO A 13 16.73 -21.94 -19.77
C PRO A 13 16.06 -20.82 -18.97
N PHE A 14 15.49 -19.84 -19.69
CA PHE A 14 14.64 -18.81 -19.13
C PHE A 14 13.19 -19.30 -19.12
N CYS A 15 12.58 -19.31 -17.95
CA CYS A 15 11.15 -19.56 -17.76
C CYS A 15 10.47 -18.21 -17.49
N PHE A 16 9.81 -17.64 -18.49
CA PHE A 16 8.99 -16.44 -18.34
C PHE A 16 7.69 -16.82 -17.64
N ILE A 17 7.34 -16.13 -16.56
CA ILE A 17 6.26 -16.49 -15.63
C ILE A 17 5.21 -15.39 -15.66
N VAL A 18 3.97 -15.74 -16.01
CA VAL A 18 2.85 -14.81 -16.04
C VAL A 18 1.63 -15.43 -15.37
N VAL A 19 0.94 -14.66 -14.52
CA VAL A 19 -0.32 -15.05 -13.89
C VAL A 19 -1.40 -14.01 -14.24
N PHE A 20 -2.52 -14.42 -14.85
CA PHE A 20 -3.66 -13.52 -15.09
C PHE A 20 -4.97 -14.28 -15.28
N TRP A 21 -6.09 -13.56 -15.23
CA TRP A 21 -7.41 -14.08 -15.61
C TRP A 21 -8.35 -12.94 -16.00
N GLY A 22 -9.35 -13.26 -16.82
CA GLY A 22 -10.39 -12.35 -17.27
C GLY A 22 -9.98 -11.50 -18.48
N ALA A 23 -10.98 -11.08 -19.24
CA ALA A 23 -10.81 -10.41 -20.53
C ALA A 23 -9.92 -9.15 -20.48
N VAL A 24 -9.98 -8.37 -19.39
CA VAL A 24 -9.17 -7.15 -19.24
C VAL A 24 -7.67 -7.49 -19.15
N PHE A 25 -7.29 -8.41 -18.26
CA PHE A 25 -5.88 -8.78 -18.11
C PHE A 25 -5.38 -9.64 -19.28
N ARG A 26 -6.27 -10.41 -19.92
CA ARG A 26 -5.97 -11.08 -21.19
C ARG A 26 -5.65 -10.07 -22.29
N HIS A 27 -6.41 -8.98 -22.38
CA HIS A 27 -6.12 -7.90 -23.32
C HIS A 27 -4.75 -7.28 -23.04
N TYR A 28 -4.49 -6.88 -21.79
CA TYR A 28 -3.19 -6.33 -21.39
C TYR A 28 -2.02 -7.27 -21.72
N PHE A 29 -2.17 -8.55 -21.38
CA PHE A 29 -1.17 -9.57 -21.68
C PHE A 29 -0.80 -9.58 -23.16
N MET A 30 -1.78 -9.49 -24.06
CA MET A 30 -1.54 -9.53 -25.50
C MET A 30 -1.02 -8.20 -26.07
N THR A 31 -1.57 -7.07 -25.64
CA THR A 31 -1.29 -5.76 -26.25
C THR A 31 -0.09 -5.05 -25.65
N LEU A 32 0.28 -5.37 -24.41
CA LEU A 32 1.39 -4.72 -23.70
C LEU A 32 2.55 -5.71 -23.52
N LEU A 33 2.31 -6.80 -22.78
CA LEU A 33 3.41 -7.70 -22.41
C LEU A 33 3.94 -8.50 -23.60
N VAL A 34 3.10 -9.31 -24.26
CA VAL A 34 3.53 -10.14 -25.39
C VAL A 34 4.07 -9.26 -26.52
N ALA A 35 3.42 -8.13 -26.79
CA ALA A 35 3.88 -7.18 -27.80
C ALA A 35 5.30 -6.67 -27.51
N SER A 36 5.61 -6.28 -26.26
CA SER A 36 6.96 -5.78 -25.89
C SER A 36 8.00 -6.90 -25.80
N LEU A 37 7.62 -8.11 -25.37
CA LEU A 37 8.48 -9.28 -25.36
C LEU A 37 8.94 -9.67 -26.78
N LEU A 38 8.11 -9.44 -27.80
CA LEU A 38 8.41 -9.69 -29.21
C LEU A 38 9.21 -8.57 -29.90
N ALA A 39 9.61 -7.51 -29.18
CA ALA A 39 10.53 -6.52 -29.75
C ALA A 39 11.83 -7.22 -30.24
N PRO A 40 12.45 -6.77 -31.35
CA PRO A 40 13.56 -7.50 -31.98
C PRO A 40 14.70 -7.88 -31.03
N ASN A 41 15.06 -6.97 -30.12
CA ASN A 41 16.13 -7.18 -29.13
C ASN A 41 15.64 -7.78 -27.79
N ASN A 42 14.46 -8.38 -27.75
CA ASN A 42 13.95 -9.13 -26.59
C ASN A 42 13.96 -10.65 -26.85
N ILE A 43 12.82 -11.35 -26.72
CA ILE A 43 12.74 -12.82 -26.91
C ILE A 43 13.33 -13.29 -28.24
N PRO A 44 13.09 -12.61 -29.39
CA PRO A 44 13.68 -13.03 -30.66
C PRO A 44 15.21 -13.13 -30.62
N SER A 45 15.86 -12.32 -29.79
CA SER A 45 17.32 -12.25 -29.62
C SER A 45 17.88 -13.12 -28.48
N LEU A 46 17.03 -13.81 -27.71
CA LEU A 46 17.48 -14.71 -26.64
C LEU A 46 18.25 -15.91 -27.23
N ARG A 47 19.47 -16.18 -26.75
CA ARG A 47 20.35 -17.21 -27.36
C ARG A 47 19.81 -18.62 -27.19
N ASN A 48 19.29 -18.96 -26.01
CA ASN A 48 18.75 -20.29 -25.67
C ASN A 48 17.22 -20.32 -25.69
N LYS A 49 16.61 -19.67 -26.69
CA LYS A 49 15.16 -19.58 -26.81
C LYS A 49 14.47 -20.94 -27.03
N LYS A 50 15.16 -21.94 -27.60
CA LYS A 50 14.61 -23.28 -27.81
C LYS A 50 14.43 -24.07 -26.51
N GLU A 51 15.30 -23.83 -25.55
CA GLU A 51 15.29 -24.45 -24.21
C GLU A 51 14.43 -23.65 -23.23
N SER A 52 14.25 -22.36 -23.52
CA SER A 52 13.45 -21.42 -22.74
C SER A 52 11.95 -21.59 -23.01
N LYS A 53 11.13 -21.16 -22.06
CA LYS A 53 9.67 -21.31 -22.12
C LYS A 53 8.93 -20.13 -21.52
N LEU A 54 7.70 -19.90 -21.97
CA LEU A 54 6.70 -19.08 -21.28
C LEU A 54 5.74 -20.01 -20.53
N ILE A 55 5.60 -19.82 -19.22
CA ILE A 55 4.63 -20.55 -18.39
C ILE A 55 3.52 -19.56 -18.01
N VAL A 56 2.29 -19.85 -18.48
CA VAL A 56 1.11 -19.01 -18.24
C VAL A 56 0.19 -19.68 -17.24
N ALA A 57 0.01 -19.07 -16.08
CA ALA A 57 -1.01 -19.45 -15.10
C ALA A 57 -2.28 -18.65 -15.35
N THR A 58 -3.31 -19.30 -15.91
CA THR A 58 -4.57 -18.64 -16.26
C THR A 58 -5.73 -19.64 -16.30
N THR A 59 -6.95 -19.17 -16.51
CA THR A 59 -8.14 -20.02 -16.62
C THR A 59 -8.18 -20.75 -17.96
N SER A 60 -8.89 -21.88 -18.03
CA SER A 60 -9.10 -22.62 -19.29
C SER A 60 -9.73 -21.76 -20.39
N GLU A 61 -10.67 -20.89 -20.05
CA GLU A 61 -11.32 -19.96 -20.99
C GLU A 61 -10.31 -18.98 -21.60
N ASP A 62 -9.52 -18.33 -20.74
CA ASP A 62 -8.50 -17.37 -21.16
C ASP A 62 -7.41 -18.05 -21.98
N TRP A 63 -6.97 -19.24 -21.56
CA TRP A 63 -5.99 -20.04 -22.29
C TRP A 63 -6.48 -20.35 -23.70
N LEU A 64 -7.68 -20.91 -23.87
CA LEU A 64 -8.24 -21.21 -25.20
C LEU A 64 -8.36 -19.96 -26.07
N THR A 65 -8.67 -18.81 -25.47
CA THR A 65 -8.83 -17.55 -26.21
C THR A 65 -7.50 -17.04 -26.74
N ILE A 66 -6.44 -16.95 -25.91
CA ILE A 66 -5.14 -16.39 -26.35
C ILE A 66 -4.45 -17.22 -27.43
N GLN A 67 -4.74 -18.52 -27.51
CA GLN A 67 -4.18 -19.42 -28.54
C GLN A 67 -4.55 -18.98 -29.98
N GLN A 68 -5.63 -18.22 -30.11
CA GLN A 68 -6.14 -17.73 -31.39
C GLN A 68 -5.48 -16.41 -31.81
N GLU A 69 -4.79 -15.73 -30.90
CA GLU A 69 -4.20 -14.41 -31.14
C GLU A 69 -2.93 -14.48 -31.99
N LEU A 70 -2.76 -13.51 -32.91
CA LEU A 70 -1.64 -13.51 -33.86
C LEU A 70 -0.28 -13.40 -33.16
N LEU A 71 -0.13 -12.44 -32.23
CA LEU A 71 1.11 -12.25 -31.48
C LEU A 71 1.44 -13.46 -30.59
N PHE A 72 0.43 -14.19 -30.11
CA PHE A 72 0.67 -15.38 -29.32
C PHE A 72 1.20 -16.53 -30.18
N ARG A 73 0.73 -16.65 -31.42
CA ARG A 73 1.28 -17.61 -32.40
C ARG A 73 2.70 -17.24 -32.82
N GLU A 74 2.99 -15.96 -32.99
CA GLU A 74 4.35 -15.48 -33.25
C GLU A 74 5.29 -15.84 -32.08
N LEU A 75 4.85 -15.63 -30.84
CA LEU A 75 5.64 -15.98 -29.65
C LEU A 75 6.01 -17.47 -29.59
N LYS A 76 5.12 -18.37 -30.03
CA LYS A 76 5.40 -19.81 -30.12
C LYS A 76 6.51 -20.18 -31.09
N LEU A 77 6.83 -19.32 -32.06
CA LEU A 77 7.97 -19.54 -32.95
C LEU A 77 9.31 -19.37 -32.23
N HIS A 78 9.30 -18.68 -31.08
CA HIS A 78 10.50 -18.39 -30.32
C HIS A 78 10.64 -19.23 -29.06
N LEU A 79 9.54 -19.54 -28.36
CA LEU A 79 9.56 -20.26 -27.08
C LEU A 79 8.56 -21.41 -27.06
N ALA A 80 8.88 -22.45 -26.28
CA ALA A 80 7.86 -23.37 -25.79
C ALA A 80 6.88 -22.62 -24.86
N ILE A 81 5.59 -22.98 -24.88
CA ILE A 81 4.60 -22.37 -23.98
C ILE A 81 3.87 -23.46 -23.20
N GLU A 82 3.88 -23.33 -21.88
CA GLU A 82 3.19 -24.21 -20.94
C GLU A 82 2.04 -23.47 -20.25
N TRP A 83 0.96 -24.19 -19.97
CA TRP A 83 -0.19 -23.65 -19.25
C TRP A 83 -0.35 -24.33 -17.90
N VAL A 84 -0.64 -23.52 -16.88
CA VAL A 84 -1.01 -23.96 -15.54
C VAL A 84 -2.42 -23.46 -15.27
N ASP A 85 -3.37 -24.38 -15.09
CA ASP A 85 -4.73 -24.03 -14.69
C ASP A 85 -4.76 -23.58 -13.23
N ILE A 86 -5.25 -22.36 -13.00
CA ILE A 86 -5.42 -21.79 -11.65
C ILE A 86 -6.83 -22.01 -11.09
N GLY A 87 -7.73 -22.62 -11.86
CA GLY A 87 -9.13 -22.84 -11.52
C GLY A 87 -10.01 -21.60 -11.68
N ASP A 88 -11.28 -21.71 -11.30
CA ASP A 88 -12.25 -20.61 -11.39
C ASP A 88 -11.94 -19.52 -10.34
N PRO A 89 -11.63 -18.28 -10.76
CA PRO A 89 -11.37 -17.17 -9.85
C PRO A 89 -12.54 -16.84 -8.92
N LYS A 90 -13.78 -17.18 -9.29
CA LYS A 90 -14.98 -16.93 -8.48
C LYS A 90 -15.02 -17.78 -7.21
N LEU A 91 -14.26 -18.88 -7.16
CA LEU A 91 -14.19 -19.76 -5.99
C LEU A 91 -13.19 -19.27 -4.94
N VAL A 92 -12.43 -18.21 -5.22
CA VAL A 92 -11.41 -17.67 -4.33
C VAL A 92 -11.74 -16.23 -3.99
N ASP A 93 -12.16 -15.98 -2.74
CA ASP A 93 -12.60 -14.66 -2.25
C ASP A 93 -11.53 -13.54 -2.30
N GLN A 94 -10.28 -13.85 -2.67
CA GLN A 94 -9.18 -12.88 -2.66
C GLN A 94 -8.28 -12.99 -3.90
N LYS A 95 -8.42 -12.02 -4.82
CA LYS A 95 -7.57 -11.82 -6.02
C LYS A 95 -6.09 -12.06 -5.74
N MET A 96 -5.57 -11.48 -4.66
CA MET A 96 -4.15 -11.60 -4.30
C MET A 96 -3.74 -13.03 -3.95
N LYS A 97 -4.60 -13.81 -3.30
CA LYS A 97 -4.31 -15.22 -2.99
C LYS A 97 -4.26 -16.08 -4.24
N LEU A 98 -5.17 -15.86 -5.19
CA LEU A 98 -5.15 -16.59 -6.45
C LEU A 98 -3.90 -16.28 -7.27
N MET A 99 -3.53 -14.99 -7.34
CA MET A 99 -2.28 -14.55 -7.98
C MET A 99 -1.06 -15.18 -7.31
N SER A 100 -0.97 -15.13 -5.97
CA SER A 100 0.14 -15.75 -5.22
C SER A 100 0.19 -17.26 -5.39
N ARG A 101 -0.96 -17.95 -5.48
CA ARG A 101 -1.02 -19.39 -5.80
C ARG A 101 -0.45 -19.68 -7.19
N GLY A 102 -0.82 -18.89 -8.20
CA GLY A 102 -0.26 -19.03 -9.55
C GLY A 102 1.26 -18.86 -9.56
N HIS A 103 1.76 -17.81 -8.89
CA HIS A 103 3.20 -17.59 -8.75
C HIS A 103 3.89 -18.74 -8.01
N GLN A 104 3.29 -19.25 -6.93
CA GLN A 104 3.81 -20.39 -6.18
C GLN A 104 3.97 -21.61 -7.09
N LEU A 105 2.88 -22.03 -7.75
CA LEU A 105 2.87 -23.23 -8.60
C LEU A 105 3.94 -23.15 -9.69
N ILE A 106 4.03 -22.00 -10.38
CA ILE A 106 5.04 -21.85 -11.43
C ILE A 106 6.45 -21.80 -10.82
N SER A 107 6.65 -21.09 -9.72
CA SER A 107 7.97 -21.00 -9.08
C SER A 107 8.51 -22.37 -8.65
N GLU A 108 7.63 -23.30 -8.24
CA GLU A 108 7.99 -24.69 -7.90
C GLU A 108 8.41 -25.48 -9.16
N ILE A 109 7.72 -25.28 -10.29
CA ILE A 109 8.11 -25.86 -11.59
C ILE A 109 9.49 -25.36 -12.02
N VAL A 110 9.73 -24.05 -11.94
CA VAL A 110 11.03 -23.44 -12.30
C VAL A 110 12.14 -23.90 -11.35
N PHE A 111 11.85 -24.04 -10.05
CA PHE A 111 12.79 -24.56 -9.07
C PHE A 111 13.21 -26.00 -9.37
N ALA A 112 12.25 -26.87 -9.67
CA ALA A 112 12.51 -28.26 -10.05
C ALA A 112 13.37 -28.35 -11.32
N ALA A 113 13.15 -27.44 -12.27
CA ALA A 113 13.92 -27.36 -13.52
C ALA A 113 15.29 -26.69 -13.38
N LYS A 114 15.62 -26.11 -12.21
CA LYS A 114 16.85 -25.33 -11.98
C LYS A 114 17.06 -24.24 -13.05
N ALA A 115 15.95 -23.62 -13.47
CA ALA A 115 15.91 -22.63 -14.54
C ALA A 115 16.00 -21.19 -13.99
N ILE A 116 16.11 -20.21 -14.90
CA ILE A 116 15.98 -18.79 -14.57
C ILE A 116 14.50 -18.41 -14.64
N GLY A 117 13.87 -18.09 -13.51
CA GLY A 117 12.49 -17.60 -13.50
C GLY A 117 12.46 -16.10 -13.78
N VAL A 118 11.70 -15.68 -14.79
CA VAL A 118 11.47 -14.27 -15.13
C VAL A 118 10.03 -13.89 -14.80
N PHE A 119 9.80 -13.11 -13.76
CA PHE A 119 8.45 -12.77 -13.32
C PHE A 119 7.91 -11.54 -14.04
N LEU A 120 6.73 -11.68 -14.64
CA LEU A 120 6.08 -10.68 -15.46
C LEU A 120 4.62 -10.51 -15.04
N THR A 121 4.04 -9.34 -15.33
CA THR A 121 2.63 -9.06 -15.11
C THR A 121 1.95 -8.77 -16.45
N PRO A 122 0.66 -9.11 -16.63
CA PRO A 122 -0.01 -8.94 -17.91
C PRO A 122 -0.03 -7.49 -18.40
N ASP A 123 -0.03 -6.53 -17.50
CA ASP A 123 -0.04 -5.08 -17.73
C ASP A 123 1.35 -4.47 -17.87
N MET A 124 2.39 -5.27 -18.04
CA MET A 124 3.76 -4.78 -18.12
C MET A 124 4.18 -4.43 -19.54
N ILE A 125 4.96 -3.36 -19.70
CA ILE A 125 5.78 -3.08 -20.88
C ILE A 125 7.25 -3.21 -20.49
N LEU A 126 8.01 -3.96 -21.29
CA LEU A 126 9.47 -4.03 -21.19
C LEU A 126 10.11 -3.16 -22.28
N SER A 127 11.22 -2.49 -21.94
CA SER A 127 12.04 -1.84 -22.95
C SER A 127 12.60 -2.85 -23.94
N GLU A 128 12.78 -2.43 -25.19
CA GLU A 128 13.60 -3.13 -26.16
C GLU A 128 15.00 -3.35 -25.58
N GLY A 129 15.51 -4.59 -25.68
CA GLY A 129 16.82 -4.95 -25.14
C GLY A 129 16.79 -5.45 -23.69
N ALA A 130 15.65 -5.36 -22.98
CA ALA A 130 15.54 -5.78 -21.58
C ALA A 130 15.87 -7.26 -21.38
N VAL A 131 15.39 -8.16 -22.26
CA VAL A 131 15.66 -9.61 -22.14
C VAL A 131 17.13 -9.93 -22.38
N VAL A 132 17.76 -9.28 -23.37
CA VAL A 132 19.20 -9.44 -23.64
C VAL A 132 20.04 -8.90 -22.48
N ALA A 133 19.65 -7.77 -21.87
CA ALA A 133 20.31 -7.24 -20.68
C ALA A 133 20.17 -8.18 -19.48
N LEU A 134 19.00 -8.82 -19.29
CA LEU A 134 18.80 -9.86 -18.28
C LEU A 134 19.72 -11.05 -18.50
N GLU A 135 19.79 -11.56 -19.74
CA GLU A 135 20.67 -12.67 -20.11
C GLU A 135 22.13 -12.36 -19.75
N ARG A 136 22.61 -11.17 -20.13
CA ARG A 136 23.96 -10.69 -19.80
C ARG A 136 24.21 -10.63 -18.28
N LEU A 137 23.24 -10.15 -17.50
CA LEU A 137 23.39 -10.08 -16.04
C LEU A 137 23.47 -11.48 -15.41
N VAL A 138 22.66 -12.42 -15.90
CA VAL A 138 22.68 -13.82 -15.45
C VAL A 138 23.99 -14.51 -15.83
N ASP A 139 24.52 -14.26 -17.02
CA ASP A 139 25.83 -14.73 -17.46
C ASP A 139 26.97 -14.19 -16.59
N HIS A 140 26.86 -12.95 -16.13
CA HIS A 140 27.79 -12.36 -15.16
C HIS A 140 27.56 -12.85 -13.72
N GLY A 141 26.84 -13.96 -13.54
CA GLY A 141 26.66 -14.64 -12.26
C GLY A 141 25.63 -13.98 -11.33
N LYS A 142 24.83 -13.02 -11.81
CA LYS A 142 23.76 -12.44 -11.00
C LYS A 142 22.64 -13.45 -10.78
N LYS A 143 22.36 -13.74 -9.51
CA LYS A 143 21.36 -14.72 -9.10
C LYS A 143 19.96 -14.13 -9.03
N VAL A 144 19.87 -12.83 -8.77
CA VAL A 144 18.60 -12.10 -8.75
C VAL A 144 18.79 -10.76 -9.43
N VAL A 145 17.83 -10.37 -10.28
CA VAL A 145 17.76 -9.03 -10.84
C VAL A 145 16.47 -8.36 -10.36
N LEU A 146 16.62 -7.26 -9.64
CA LEU A 146 15.52 -6.45 -9.11
C LEU A 146 15.38 -5.16 -9.91
N CYS A 147 14.14 -4.85 -10.30
CA CYS A 147 13.79 -3.58 -10.92
C CYS A 147 12.98 -2.70 -9.96
N PRO A 148 13.07 -1.36 -10.09
CA PRO A 148 12.19 -0.44 -9.37
C PRO A 148 10.72 -0.74 -9.71
N ALA A 149 9.89 -1.00 -8.69
CA ALA A 149 8.45 -1.17 -8.88
C ALA A 149 7.75 0.16 -8.59
N VAL A 150 7.41 0.88 -9.66
CA VAL A 150 6.71 2.17 -9.61
C VAL A 150 5.35 2.02 -10.29
N ARG A 151 4.30 2.57 -9.67
CA ARG A 151 2.95 2.52 -10.22
C ARG A 151 2.68 3.73 -11.11
N TYR A 152 2.19 3.47 -12.32
CA TYR A 152 1.83 4.51 -13.30
C TYR A 152 0.33 4.47 -13.59
N GLU A 153 -0.24 5.61 -13.97
CA GLU A 153 -1.66 5.72 -14.32
C GLU A 153 -1.89 5.12 -15.71
N TYR A 154 -2.88 4.24 -15.83
CA TYR A 154 -3.12 3.48 -17.06
C TYR A 154 -3.55 4.36 -18.25
N TYR A 155 -4.59 5.17 -18.09
CA TYR A 155 -5.24 5.81 -19.23
C TYR A 155 -4.37 6.88 -19.89
N GLY A 156 -3.73 7.73 -19.10
CA GLY A 156 -2.79 8.75 -19.58
C GLY A 156 -1.57 8.14 -20.25
N CYS A 157 -1.01 7.05 -19.70
CA CYS A 157 0.08 6.33 -20.35
C CYS A 157 -0.34 5.75 -21.70
N MET A 158 -1.49 5.08 -21.79
CA MET A 158 -1.94 4.47 -23.04
C MET A 158 -2.20 5.53 -24.11
N GLN A 159 -2.84 6.65 -23.75
CA GLN A 159 -3.06 7.76 -24.65
C GLN A 159 -1.75 8.33 -25.21
N ASP A 160 -0.73 8.52 -24.37
CA ASP A 160 0.57 9.02 -24.78
C ASP A 160 1.33 8.02 -25.68
N PHE A 161 1.25 6.71 -25.41
CA PHE A 161 1.83 5.68 -26.28
C PHE A 161 1.10 5.57 -27.63
N GLU A 162 -0.23 5.75 -27.66
CA GLU A 162 -0.99 5.83 -28.90
C GLU A 162 -0.58 7.05 -29.74
N GLN A 163 -0.41 8.21 -29.11
CA GLN A 163 0.08 9.43 -29.76
C GLN A 163 1.51 9.29 -30.31
N MET A 164 2.36 8.52 -29.62
CA MET A 164 3.70 8.18 -30.11
C MET A 164 3.65 7.21 -31.30
N GLY A 165 2.49 6.60 -31.59
CA GLY A 165 2.30 5.68 -32.71
C GLY A 165 2.96 4.31 -32.51
N VAL A 166 3.29 3.95 -31.26
CA VAL A 166 3.98 2.68 -30.95
C VAL A 166 3.00 1.54 -30.62
N LEU A 167 1.79 1.85 -30.14
CA LEU A 167 0.73 0.86 -29.90
C LEU A 167 0.02 0.52 -31.21
N LYS A 168 0.58 -0.41 -31.97
CA LYS A 168 -0.01 -0.90 -33.23
C LYS A 168 -0.64 -2.27 -33.00
N PRO A 169 -1.92 -2.47 -33.35
CA PRO A 169 -2.57 -3.76 -33.20
C PRO A 169 -1.80 -4.86 -33.92
N ARG A 170 -1.60 -6.00 -33.23
CA ARG A 170 -0.97 -7.21 -33.77
C ARG A 170 0.48 -7.03 -34.24
N GLN A 171 1.17 -5.99 -33.79
CA GLN A 171 2.59 -5.79 -34.05
C GLN A 171 3.38 -5.79 -32.74
N PRO A 172 4.67 -6.20 -32.77
CA PRO A 172 5.55 -6.01 -31.64
C PRO A 172 5.63 -4.54 -31.21
N LEU A 173 5.67 -4.30 -29.91
CA LEU A 173 5.83 -2.99 -29.31
C LEU A 173 7.32 -2.70 -29.14
N VAL A 174 7.88 -1.91 -30.04
CA VAL A 174 9.31 -1.56 -30.06
C VAL A 174 9.51 -0.18 -29.43
N VAL A 175 9.93 -0.15 -28.17
CA VAL A 175 10.11 1.07 -27.39
C VAL A 175 11.37 0.98 -26.52
N THR A 176 12.21 2.01 -26.56
CA THR A 176 13.40 2.12 -25.70
C THR A 176 13.04 2.51 -24.27
N GLY A 177 13.96 2.31 -23.32
CA GLY A 177 13.77 2.74 -21.94
C GLY A 177 13.44 4.24 -21.81
N ARG A 178 14.13 5.09 -22.57
CA ARG A 178 13.87 6.55 -22.58
C ARG A 178 12.49 6.91 -23.14
N GLN A 179 12.05 6.23 -24.19
CA GLN A 179 10.71 6.45 -24.75
C GLN A 179 9.63 6.06 -23.73
N ILE A 180 9.79 4.91 -23.07
CA ILE A 180 8.89 4.50 -21.97
C ILE A 180 8.90 5.56 -20.87
N MET A 181 10.07 5.96 -20.37
CA MET A 181 10.19 6.96 -19.30
C MET A 181 9.58 8.31 -19.68
N SER A 182 9.71 8.75 -20.94
CA SER A 182 9.13 10.00 -21.42
C SER A 182 7.60 10.01 -21.28
N VAL A 183 6.95 8.85 -21.40
CA VAL A 183 5.50 8.68 -21.25
C VAL A 183 5.14 8.53 -19.79
N VAL A 184 5.73 7.55 -19.10
CA VAL A 184 5.24 7.13 -17.79
C VAL A 184 5.51 8.15 -16.69
N LEU A 185 6.61 8.90 -16.78
CA LEU A 185 6.95 9.86 -15.72
C LEU A 185 6.07 11.12 -15.74
N ARG A 186 5.40 11.41 -16.86
CA ARG A 186 4.34 12.43 -16.95
C ARG A 186 2.99 11.93 -16.42
N ASN A 187 2.82 10.62 -16.35
CA ASN A 187 1.58 9.92 -16.02
C ASN A 187 1.74 9.08 -14.74
N LEU A 188 2.30 9.68 -13.68
CA LEU A 188 2.41 9.04 -12.37
C LEU A 188 1.02 8.82 -11.78
N HIS A 189 0.76 7.62 -11.26
CA HIS A 189 -0.46 7.32 -10.51
C HIS A 189 -0.54 8.21 -9.25
N SER A 190 -1.75 8.57 -8.78
CA SER A 190 -1.90 9.46 -7.62
C SER A 190 -1.18 8.96 -6.36
N GLU A 191 -1.18 7.65 -6.12
CA GLU A 191 -0.36 7.02 -5.08
C GLU A 191 1.13 7.38 -5.24
N THR A 192 1.69 7.24 -6.44
CA THR A 192 3.11 7.54 -6.71
C THR A 192 3.43 9.02 -6.56
N VAL A 193 2.50 9.89 -6.93
CA VAL A 193 2.63 11.35 -6.74
C VAL A 193 2.80 11.69 -5.25
N THR A 194 2.17 10.95 -4.34
CA THR A 194 2.34 11.13 -2.88
C THR A 194 3.74 10.78 -2.38
N TRP A 195 4.60 10.19 -3.22
CA TRP A 195 5.97 9.83 -2.86
C TRP A 195 7.01 10.87 -3.29
N ILE A 196 6.58 11.98 -3.91
CA ILE A 196 7.49 13.06 -4.31
C ILE A 196 7.89 13.90 -3.08
N TRP A 197 9.17 13.89 -2.75
CA TRP A 197 9.72 14.42 -1.49
C TRP A 197 9.37 15.89 -1.24
N ASN A 198 9.34 16.72 -2.28
CA ASN A 198 9.12 18.16 -2.15
C ASN A 198 7.63 18.57 -2.19
N LYS A 199 6.69 17.64 -2.40
CA LYS A 199 5.26 17.98 -2.45
C LYS A 199 4.66 18.09 -1.03
N PRO A 200 3.57 18.86 -0.84
CA PRO A 200 2.97 19.07 0.48
C PRO A 200 2.07 17.91 0.94
N PHE A 201 1.92 16.86 0.12
CA PHE A 201 1.09 15.69 0.38
C PHE A 201 1.93 14.40 0.44
N TYR A 202 3.16 14.50 0.93
CA TYR A 202 4.06 13.35 1.00
C TYR A 202 3.52 12.29 1.96
N ALA A 203 3.53 11.03 1.53
CA ALA A 203 2.88 9.93 2.24
C ALA A 203 3.47 9.67 3.63
N TYR A 204 2.61 9.18 4.53
CA TYR A 204 2.98 8.74 5.87
C TYR A 204 3.75 7.41 5.89
N ASN A 205 3.53 6.58 4.88
CA ASN A 205 4.17 5.28 4.67
C ASN A 205 4.79 5.24 3.27
N PRO A 206 5.86 6.02 3.03
CA PRO A 206 6.44 6.16 1.70
C PRO A 206 7.17 4.87 1.31
N VAL A 207 6.56 4.08 0.41
CA VAL A 207 7.17 2.86 -0.12
C VAL A 207 8.38 3.20 -1.00
N ILE A 208 8.31 4.32 -1.72
CA ILE A 208 9.44 4.93 -2.40
C ILE A 208 9.50 6.43 -2.05
N SER A 209 10.58 7.08 -2.44
CA SER A 209 10.76 8.52 -2.33
C SER A 209 11.38 9.03 -3.63
N LEU A 210 10.78 10.09 -4.18
CA LEU A 210 11.16 10.66 -5.47
C LEU A 210 11.65 12.09 -5.31
N TRP A 211 12.71 12.44 -6.02
CA TRP A 211 13.20 13.81 -6.17
C TRP A 211 13.18 14.19 -7.63
N GLU A 212 12.47 15.26 -7.96
CA GLU A 212 12.46 15.83 -9.31
C GLU A 212 13.90 16.23 -9.69
N ALA A 213 14.32 15.78 -10.88
CA ALA A 213 15.56 16.14 -11.53
C ALA A 213 15.28 17.12 -12.69
N PRO A 214 16.30 17.84 -13.21
CA PRO A 214 16.12 18.75 -14.33
C PRO A 214 15.55 18.07 -15.58
N GLY A 215 14.82 18.85 -16.38
CA GLY A 215 14.07 18.35 -17.54
C GLY A 215 12.61 18.11 -17.19
N GLU A 216 11.83 17.70 -18.19
CA GLU A 216 10.43 17.37 -17.97
C GLU A 216 10.32 15.97 -17.38
N ALA A 217 9.67 15.88 -16.21
CA ALA A 217 9.28 14.61 -15.59
C ALA A 217 10.44 13.63 -15.32
N ASN A 218 11.61 14.11 -14.92
CA ASN A 218 12.75 13.25 -14.57
C ASN A 218 12.87 13.06 -13.05
N PHE A 219 13.29 11.87 -12.58
CA PHE A 219 13.33 11.58 -11.14
C PHE A 219 14.57 10.82 -10.68
N ILE A 220 15.03 11.17 -9.47
CA ILE A 220 15.87 10.30 -8.64
C ILE A 220 14.98 9.55 -7.66
N MET A 221 15.16 8.23 -7.56
CA MET A 221 14.39 7.37 -6.68
C MET A 221 15.26 6.68 -5.63
N HIS A 222 14.68 6.53 -4.44
CA HIS A 222 15.10 5.61 -3.39
C HIS A 222 13.85 4.88 -2.86
N GLY A 223 13.89 3.57 -2.62
CA GLY A 223 12.67 2.88 -2.20
C GLY A 223 12.82 1.47 -1.65
N TYR A 224 11.69 0.91 -1.27
CA TYR A 224 11.52 -0.43 -0.71
C TYR A 224 10.68 -1.36 -1.61
N SER A 225 10.08 -0.83 -2.68
CA SER A 225 9.31 -1.62 -3.65
C SER A 225 10.23 -2.05 -4.80
N TRP A 226 10.39 -3.37 -4.92
CA TRP A 226 11.27 -3.99 -5.90
C TRP A 226 10.51 -5.13 -6.56
N ALA A 227 10.46 -5.13 -7.89
CA ALA A 227 9.97 -6.25 -8.65
C ALA A 227 11.15 -7.20 -8.94
N PRO A 228 11.10 -8.47 -8.47
CA PRO A 228 12.08 -9.46 -8.88
C PRO A 228 11.82 -9.85 -10.32
N LEU A 229 12.62 -9.30 -11.24
CA LEU A 229 12.45 -9.54 -12.66
C LEU A 229 13.07 -10.87 -13.07
N ALA A 230 14.25 -11.24 -12.54
CA ALA A 230 14.86 -12.55 -12.79
C ALA A 230 15.37 -13.19 -11.50
N VAL A 231 15.20 -14.51 -11.38
CA VAL A 231 15.60 -15.32 -10.24
C VAL A 231 16.23 -16.63 -10.73
N ASP A 232 17.48 -16.86 -10.35
CA ASP A 232 18.22 -18.08 -10.66
C ASP A 232 17.92 -19.18 -9.64
N TYR A 233 17.04 -20.10 -10.02
CA TYR A 233 16.67 -21.21 -9.14
C TYR A 233 17.73 -22.31 -9.08
N SER A 234 18.71 -22.31 -9.99
CA SER A 234 19.84 -23.25 -9.91
C SER A 234 20.72 -22.96 -8.69
N ALA A 235 20.76 -21.71 -8.24
CA ALA A 235 21.50 -21.28 -7.06
C ALA A 235 20.83 -21.67 -5.73
N LEU A 236 19.58 -22.14 -5.76
CA LEU A 236 18.83 -22.52 -4.56
C LEU A 236 18.99 -24.02 -4.27
N GLN A 237 19.40 -24.35 -3.05
CA GLN A 237 19.36 -25.73 -2.52
C GLN A 237 17.98 -26.09 -1.98
N ARG A 238 17.30 -25.10 -1.40
CA ARG A 238 15.92 -25.19 -0.89
C ARG A 238 15.14 -23.99 -1.39
N HIS A 239 13.86 -24.20 -1.67
CA HIS A 239 12.96 -23.17 -2.13
C HIS A 239 11.90 -22.90 -1.07
N ASN A 240 11.93 -21.71 -0.50
CA ASN A 240 10.96 -21.26 0.49
C ASN A 240 9.80 -20.54 -0.21
N THR A 241 8.61 -21.14 -0.15
CA THR A 241 7.36 -20.62 -0.75
C THR A 241 6.41 -20.02 0.27
N GLU A 242 6.79 -19.89 1.55
CA GLU A 242 5.90 -19.40 2.62
C GLU A 242 5.35 -17.99 2.33
N THR A 243 6.14 -17.13 1.65
CA THR A 243 5.68 -15.80 1.23
C THR A 243 4.36 -15.87 0.48
N PHE A 244 4.17 -16.84 -0.42
CA PHE A 244 2.95 -16.91 -1.25
C PHE A 244 1.68 -17.26 -0.47
N LYS A 245 1.81 -17.80 0.76
CA LYS A 245 0.65 -18.12 1.60
C LYS A 245 0.02 -16.88 2.22
N LEU A 246 0.82 -15.86 2.51
CA LEU A 246 0.41 -14.67 3.27
C LEU A 246 0.50 -13.39 2.44
N HIS A 247 1.35 -13.39 1.41
CA HIS A 247 1.86 -12.21 0.76
C HIS A 247 2.06 -12.44 -0.74
N THR A 248 2.51 -11.38 -1.42
CA THR A 248 2.91 -11.38 -2.82
C THR A 248 4.42 -11.51 -2.97
N LEU A 249 4.86 -11.83 -4.19
CA LEU A 249 6.25 -12.05 -4.58
C LEU A 249 7.19 -10.90 -4.18
N ASP A 250 6.73 -9.66 -4.25
CA ASP A 250 7.50 -8.45 -3.95
C ASP A 250 7.71 -8.21 -2.45
N GLN A 251 7.19 -9.08 -1.56
CA GLN A 251 7.42 -9.00 -0.12
C GLN A 251 8.79 -9.57 0.28
N ASP A 252 8.84 -10.57 1.16
CA ASP A 252 10.08 -11.11 1.72
C ASP A 252 10.66 -12.30 0.93
N TYR A 253 10.02 -12.68 -0.19
CA TYR A 253 10.35 -13.88 -0.96
C TYR A 253 11.84 -13.96 -1.34
N ILE A 254 12.40 -12.87 -1.87
CA ILE A 254 13.81 -12.83 -2.29
C ILE A 254 14.73 -12.93 -1.08
N TYR A 255 14.43 -12.24 0.02
CA TYR A 255 15.23 -12.33 1.23
C TYR A 255 15.18 -13.73 1.85
N LEU A 256 14.02 -14.39 1.87
CA LEU A 256 13.89 -15.75 2.42
C LEU A 256 14.66 -16.81 1.62
N ASN A 257 14.88 -16.58 0.31
CA ASN A 257 15.57 -17.54 -0.55
C ASN A 257 17.05 -17.20 -0.78
N PHE A 258 17.43 -15.91 -0.80
CA PHE A 258 18.79 -15.46 -1.15
C PHE A 258 19.49 -14.63 -0.05
N GLY A 259 18.78 -14.27 1.01
CA GLY A 259 19.33 -13.46 2.11
C GLY A 259 19.83 -12.09 1.66
N LEU A 260 20.92 -11.64 2.29
CA LEU A 260 21.73 -10.51 1.81
C LEU A 260 22.89 -11.09 0.98
N SER A 261 22.88 -10.83 -0.32
CA SER A 261 23.90 -11.35 -1.24
C SER A 261 24.34 -10.27 -2.23
N GLU A 262 25.63 -10.27 -2.57
CA GLU A 262 26.22 -9.40 -3.61
C GLU A 262 25.85 -9.85 -5.04
N ASP A 263 25.31 -11.07 -5.16
CA ASP A 263 24.79 -11.61 -6.42
C ASP A 263 23.38 -11.09 -6.75
N ILE A 264 22.77 -10.31 -5.85
CA ILE A 264 21.52 -9.59 -6.10
C ILE A 264 21.87 -8.27 -6.78
N TYR A 265 21.49 -8.17 -8.05
CA TYR A 265 21.63 -6.96 -8.84
C TYR A 265 20.36 -6.10 -8.75
N VAL A 266 20.55 -4.79 -8.60
CA VAL A 266 19.46 -3.81 -8.65
C VAL A 266 19.69 -2.94 -9.87
N VAL A 267 18.71 -2.87 -10.75
CA VAL A 267 18.73 -1.95 -11.89
C VAL A 267 18.62 -0.53 -11.36
N THR A 268 19.65 0.27 -11.61
CA THR A 268 19.75 1.65 -11.10
C THR A 268 19.59 2.72 -12.17
N ASP A 269 19.52 2.33 -13.44
CA ASP A 269 19.41 3.22 -14.58
C ASP A 269 18.35 2.68 -15.56
N SER A 270 17.36 3.52 -15.90
CA SER A 270 16.29 3.16 -16.84
C SER A 270 16.78 2.87 -18.27
N ASP A 271 17.98 3.31 -18.64
CA ASP A 271 18.60 2.94 -19.93
C ASP A 271 19.05 1.46 -19.96
N GLU A 272 19.25 0.82 -18.80
CA GLU A 272 19.72 -0.57 -18.75
C GLU A 272 18.57 -1.56 -18.95
N ILE A 273 17.58 -1.52 -18.06
CA ILE A 273 16.34 -2.30 -18.12
C ILE A 273 15.22 -1.41 -17.63
N THR A 274 14.22 -1.17 -18.46
CA THR A 274 12.97 -0.53 -18.03
C THR A 274 11.84 -1.54 -18.06
N MET A 275 11.17 -1.68 -16.92
CA MET A 275 9.87 -2.33 -16.81
C MET A 275 8.88 -1.38 -16.16
N VAL A 276 7.68 -1.30 -16.72
CA VAL A 276 6.59 -0.46 -16.19
C VAL A 276 5.32 -1.28 -16.18
N SER A 277 4.50 -1.09 -15.15
CA SER A 277 3.16 -1.68 -15.03
C SER A 277 2.15 -0.59 -14.68
N PHE A 278 0.87 -0.83 -14.93
CA PHE A 278 -0.14 0.21 -14.93
C PHE A 278 -1.25 -0.08 -13.94
N THR A 279 -1.85 0.97 -13.40
CA THR A 279 -3.04 0.85 -12.55
C THR A 279 -4.00 1.94 -12.94
N LYS A 280 -5.26 1.58 -13.12
CA LYS A 280 -6.30 2.58 -13.33
C LYS A 280 -6.47 3.40 -12.06
N GLU A 281 -6.57 4.71 -12.21
CA GLU A 281 -6.77 5.62 -11.08
C GLU A 281 -7.99 5.22 -10.22
N GLU A 282 -9.06 4.70 -10.84
CA GLU A 282 -10.28 4.24 -10.15
C GLU A 282 -10.08 3.02 -9.22
N GLU A 283 -9.05 2.21 -9.46
CA GLU A 283 -8.76 1.04 -8.62
C GLU A 283 -8.07 1.42 -7.30
N MET A 284 -7.32 2.52 -7.28
CA MET A 284 -6.53 2.93 -6.11
C MET A 284 -6.33 4.45 -5.99
N SER A 285 -7.38 5.25 -6.15
CA SER A 285 -7.21 6.70 -6.06
C SER A 285 -6.80 7.17 -4.66
N ILE A 286 -5.74 7.97 -4.58
CA ILE A 286 -5.30 8.63 -3.35
C ILE A 286 -5.54 10.14 -3.49
N PRO A 287 -6.36 10.75 -2.61
CA PRO A 287 -6.59 12.18 -2.66
C PRO A 287 -5.31 12.95 -2.32
N LEU A 288 -4.92 13.87 -3.21
CA LEU A 288 -3.73 14.72 -3.05
C LEU A 288 -4.03 15.93 -2.15
N CYS A 289 -4.26 15.68 -0.87
CA CYS A 289 -4.53 16.71 0.11
C CYS A 289 -3.22 17.24 0.72
N ALA A 290 -2.95 18.53 0.56
CA ALA A 290 -1.82 19.17 1.21
C ALA A 290 -1.94 19.07 2.74
N ASP A 291 -0.87 18.59 3.38
CA ASP A 291 -0.73 18.54 4.83
C ASP A 291 -0.08 19.83 5.31
N SER A 292 -0.79 20.57 6.17
CA SER A 292 -0.34 21.87 6.68
C SER A 292 1.01 21.79 7.39
N VAL A 293 1.32 20.67 8.05
CA VAL A 293 2.61 20.44 8.70
C VAL A 293 3.72 20.29 7.66
N GLN A 294 3.42 19.66 6.53
CA GLN A 294 4.40 19.39 5.47
C GLN A 294 4.71 20.60 4.58
N ILE A 295 3.82 21.59 4.54
CA ILE A 295 4.05 22.88 3.86
C ILE A 295 5.14 23.69 4.58
N MET A 296 5.26 23.56 5.90
CA MET A 296 6.26 24.29 6.69
C MET A 296 7.68 23.79 6.36
N PRO A 297 8.65 24.63 5.94
CA PRO A 297 9.93 24.15 5.41
C PRO A 297 10.74 23.26 6.36
N ILE A 298 10.93 23.71 7.61
CA ILE A 298 11.76 22.97 8.59
C ILE A 298 10.96 21.82 9.21
N ILE A 299 9.74 22.13 9.66
CA ILE A 299 8.86 21.15 10.33
C ILE A 299 8.43 20.05 9.37
N GLY A 300 8.10 20.38 8.12
CA GLY A 300 7.73 19.44 7.09
C GLY A 300 8.88 18.53 6.69
N GLN A 301 10.11 19.05 6.54
CA GLN A 301 11.29 18.21 6.32
C GLN A 301 11.54 17.26 7.50
N TRP A 302 11.39 17.72 8.73
CA TRP A 302 11.48 16.86 9.90
C TRP A 302 10.41 15.77 9.90
N ALA A 303 9.16 16.12 9.59
CA ALA A 303 8.03 15.19 9.52
C ALA A 303 8.26 14.11 8.44
N LYS A 304 8.68 14.49 7.24
CA LYS A 304 8.98 13.56 6.14
C LYS A 304 10.11 12.58 6.48
N LYS A 305 11.20 13.09 7.08
CA LYS A 305 12.28 12.22 7.60
C LYS A 305 11.78 11.24 8.65
N ASN A 306 10.88 11.69 9.53
CA ASN A 306 10.30 10.83 10.56
C ASN A 306 9.34 9.77 9.97
N ASN A 307 8.55 10.11 8.96
CA ASN A 307 7.70 9.17 8.23
C ASN A 307 8.55 8.08 7.57
N LEU A 308 9.60 8.46 6.83
CA LEU A 308 10.53 7.52 6.21
C LEU A 308 11.22 6.63 7.25
N ARG A 309 11.67 7.20 8.39
CA ARG A 309 12.25 6.44 9.50
C ARG A 309 11.27 5.43 10.08
N ARG A 310 10.02 5.85 10.37
CA ARG A 310 9.01 4.96 10.92
C ARG A 310 8.73 3.81 9.96
N PHE A 311 8.59 4.10 8.67
CA PHE A 311 8.35 3.08 7.65
C PHE A 311 9.51 2.07 7.57
N HIS A 312 10.76 2.56 7.58
CA HIS A 312 11.97 1.72 7.57
C HIS A 312 12.01 0.69 8.71
N TYR A 313 11.57 1.09 9.90
CA TYR A 313 11.60 0.25 11.11
C TYR A 313 10.24 -0.38 11.43
N CYS A 314 9.24 -0.27 10.55
CA CYS A 314 7.91 -0.81 10.78
C CYS A 314 7.92 -2.34 10.65
N PRO A 315 7.53 -3.11 11.69
CA PRO A 315 7.46 -4.57 11.61
C PRO A 315 6.28 -5.07 10.76
N VAL A 316 5.24 -4.24 10.56
CA VAL A 316 3.97 -4.65 9.93
C VAL A 316 4.07 -4.75 8.41
N HIS A 317 4.97 -4.01 7.77
CA HIS A 317 5.02 -3.88 6.31
C HIS A 317 5.98 -4.88 5.63
N ALA A 318 6.22 -6.04 6.24
CA ALA A 318 7.17 -7.05 5.74
C ALA A 318 8.50 -6.42 5.29
N MET A 319 8.99 -5.47 6.10
CA MET A 319 10.21 -4.72 5.80
C MET A 319 11.43 -5.57 6.14
N ASP A 320 11.78 -6.48 5.24
CA ASP A 320 12.88 -7.41 5.40
C ASP A 320 14.27 -6.70 5.36
N PRO A 321 15.34 -7.36 5.85
CA PRO A 321 16.68 -6.79 5.84
C PRO A 321 17.22 -6.42 4.46
N LEU A 322 16.86 -7.13 3.39
CA LEU A 322 17.28 -6.81 2.02
C LEU A 322 16.70 -5.47 1.59
N LYS A 323 15.39 -5.26 1.72
CA LYS A 323 14.76 -3.97 1.39
C LYS A 323 15.37 -2.80 2.16
N ARG A 324 15.69 -3.01 3.45
CA ARG A 324 16.36 -2.00 4.28
C ARG A 324 17.77 -1.67 3.80
N ALA A 325 18.49 -2.63 3.23
CA ALA A 325 19.78 -2.38 2.61
C ALA A 325 19.62 -1.64 1.26
N LEU A 326 18.62 -2.05 0.46
CA LEU A 326 18.42 -1.55 -0.89
C LEU A 326 17.88 -0.12 -0.97
N VAL A 327 17.17 0.39 0.04
CA VAL A 327 16.69 1.79 0.03
C VAL A 327 17.82 2.83 -0.10
N LEU A 328 19.05 2.46 0.25
CA LEU A 328 20.22 3.32 0.07
C LEU A 328 20.70 3.40 -1.39
N LYS A 329 20.25 2.51 -2.27
CA LYS A 329 20.58 2.56 -3.71
C LYS A 329 19.87 3.75 -4.35
N THR A 330 20.62 4.49 -5.16
CA THR A 330 20.10 5.59 -5.96
C THR A 330 19.69 5.04 -7.32
N ILE A 331 18.47 5.35 -7.74
CA ILE A 331 17.94 4.97 -9.06
C ILE A 331 17.70 6.24 -9.88
N TYR A 332 18.03 6.18 -11.16
CA TYR A 332 17.79 7.22 -12.15
C TYR A 332 16.63 6.79 -13.06
N LEU A 333 15.52 7.51 -12.98
CA LEU A 333 14.36 7.35 -13.86
C LEU A 333 14.33 8.54 -14.82
N HIS A 334 14.63 8.29 -16.09
CA HIS A 334 14.93 9.39 -17.01
C HIS A 334 14.56 9.11 -18.47
N SER A 335 14.14 10.17 -19.16
CA SER A 335 14.02 10.23 -20.62
C SER A 335 15.18 10.99 -21.28
N ASP A 336 15.92 11.79 -20.50
CA ASP A 336 16.99 12.67 -20.95
C ASP A 336 18.35 12.22 -20.42
N ALA A 337 19.44 12.64 -21.07
CA ALA A 337 20.79 12.32 -20.60
C ALA A 337 21.04 12.82 -19.15
N ILE A 338 21.59 11.94 -18.31
CA ILE A 338 21.94 12.26 -16.91
C ILE A 338 23.04 13.33 -16.84
N THR A 339 22.73 14.49 -16.27
CA THR A 339 23.68 15.62 -16.17
C THR A 339 24.40 15.69 -14.81
N ASN A 340 25.39 16.57 -14.68
CA ASN A 340 26.05 16.84 -13.39
C ASN A 340 25.09 17.41 -12.33
N GLN A 341 24.00 18.07 -12.73
CA GLN A 341 22.99 18.54 -11.80
C GLN A 341 22.20 17.38 -11.18
N TRP A 342 21.92 16.33 -11.95
CA TRP A 342 21.31 15.11 -11.43
C TRP A 342 22.18 14.46 -10.36
N LYS A 343 23.47 14.30 -10.63
CA LYS A 343 24.44 13.75 -9.66
C LYS A 343 24.51 14.57 -8.37
N ARG A 344 24.25 15.88 -8.41
CA ARG A 344 24.14 16.73 -7.20
C ARG A 344 22.85 16.43 -6.43
N ILE A 345 21.72 16.30 -7.13
CA ILE A 345 20.42 15.97 -6.52
C ILE A 345 20.47 14.56 -5.90
N ALA A 346 21.00 13.58 -6.63
CA ALA A 346 21.20 12.22 -6.14
C ALA A 346 22.03 12.16 -4.86
N ARG A 347 23.19 12.84 -4.81
CA ARG A 347 23.99 12.92 -3.58
C ARG A 347 23.25 13.59 -2.42
N ARG A 348 22.39 14.58 -2.69
CA ARG A 348 21.56 15.22 -1.66
C ARG A 348 20.47 14.27 -1.18
N ALA A 349 19.75 13.61 -2.08
CA ALA A 349 18.72 12.63 -1.78
C ALA A 349 19.29 11.47 -0.95
N GLY A 350 20.40 10.87 -1.38
CA GLY A 350 21.06 9.80 -0.64
C GLY A 350 21.49 10.19 0.77
N ARG A 351 22.01 11.42 0.97
CA ARG A 351 22.31 11.95 2.32
C ARG A 351 21.05 12.11 3.17
N LEU A 352 19.95 12.59 2.58
CA LEU A 352 18.67 12.75 3.29
C LEU A 352 18.13 11.38 3.72
N VAL A 353 18.05 10.40 2.81
CA VAL A 353 17.61 9.04 3.09
C VAL A 353 18.47 8.42 4.19
N LYS A 354 19.80 8.42 4.02
CA LYS A 354 20.75 7.89 5.01
C LYS A 354 20.55 8.52 6.39
N SER A 355 20.46 9.85 6.47
CA SER A 355 20.21 10.56 7.74
C SER A 355 18.84 10.26 8.37
N SER A 356 17.85 9.90 7.55
CA SER A 356 16.50 9.58 8.02
C SER A 356 16.50 8.23 8.73
N ILE A 357 17.20 7.24 8.17
CA ILE A 357 17.16 5.84 8.64
C ILE A 357 18.34 5.43 9.52
N GLN A 358 19.29 6.34 9.80
CA GLN A 358 20.48 6.04 10.62
C GLN A 358 20.19 5.60 12.05
N ARG A 359 19.04 5.98 12.61
CA ARG A 359 18.65 5.67 13.99
C ARG A 359 17.22 5.16 13.99
N PRO A 360 16.92 4.10 14.78
CA PRO A 360 15.55 3.71 15.02
C PRO A 360 14.78 4.88 15.65
N PRO A 361 13.45 4.95 15.44
CA PRO A 361 12.65 5.91 16.18
C PRO A 361 12.87 5.66 17.68
N ALA A 362 13.19 6.72 18.45
CA ALA A 362 13.34 6.58 19.89
C ALA A 362 12.02 6.03 20.44
N ILE A 363 12.07 4.90 21.17
CA ILE A 363 10.91 4.21 21.78
C ILE A 363 10.11 5.12 22.72
N ARG A 364 10.62 6.30 23.06
CA ARG A 364 9.88 7.33 23.77
C ARG A 364 8.74 7.84 22.88
N PHE A 365 7.55 7.28 23.11
CA PHE A 365 6.23 7.81 22.76
C PHE A 365 6.35 8.95 21.76
N SER A 366 6.49 8.62 20.47
CA SER A 366 6.47 9.69 19.49
C SER A 366 5.08 10.31 19.64
N LEU A 367 5.01 11.58 20.04
CA LEU A 367 3.76 12.35 20.04
C LEU A 367 3.04 12.20 18.70
N HIS A 368 3.78 11.86 17.64
CA HIS A 368 3.28 11.46 16.35
C HIS A 368 2.51 10.11 16.34
N THR A 369 2.93 9.06 17.05
CA THR A 369 2.13 7.82 17.22
C THR A 369 0.82 8.14 17.93
N VAL A 370 0.87 8.95 19.00
CA VAL A 370 -0.32 9.42 19.70
C VAL A 370 -1.18 10.28 18.77
N TYR A 371 -0.57 11.18 17.99
CA TYR A 371 -1.24 12.03 17.02
C TYR A 371 -1.91 11.23 15.92
N VAL A 372 -1.22 10.25 15.32
CA VAL A 372 -1.78 9.36 14.28
C VAL A 372 -2.88 8.50 14.88
N ALA A 373 -2.71 7.98 16.10
CA ALA A 373 -3.80 7.30 16.80
C ALA A 373 -4.99 8.24 17.01
N CYS A 374 -4.76 9.49 17.41
CA CYS A 374 -5.79 10.52 17.56
C CYS A 374 -6.45 10.90 16.23
N GLU A 375 -5.69 10.99 15.14
CA GLU A 375 -6.18 11.33 13.80
C GLU A 375 -7.01 10.18 13.23
N GLU A 376 -6.56 8.93 13.37
CA GLU A 376 -7.33 7.75 12.98
C GLU A 376 -8.56 7.57 13.85
N MET A 377 -8.48 7.85 15.15
CA MET A 377 -9.66 7.94 16.03
C MET A 377 -10.61 9.03 15.55
N HIS A 378 -10.11 10.19 15.13
CA HIS A 378 -10.93 11.28 14.62
C HIS A 378 -11.59 10.94 13.26
N LYS A 379 -10.87 10.29 12.34
CA LYS A 379 -11.42 9.78 11.07
C LYS A 379 -12.48 8.70 11.33
N SER A 380 -12.20 7.76 12.22
CA SER A 380 -13.16 6.72 12.66
C SER A 380 -14.41 7.32 13.29
N PHE A 381 -14.25 8.36 14.11
CA PHE A 381 -15.34 9.13 14.69
C PHE A 381 -16.20 9.81 13.61
N LYS A 382 -15.57 10.48 12.63
CA LYS A 382 -16.27 11.08 11.47
C LYS A 382 -17.05 10.05 10.66
N ARG A 383 -16.46 8.88 10.38
CA ARG A 383 -17.14 7.78 9.66
C ARG A 383 -18.35 7.26 10.45
N THR A 384 -18.19 7.06 11.76
CA THR A 384 -19.27 6.58 12.64
C THR A 384 -20.42 7.59 12.69
N LEU A 385 -20.12 8.88 12.82
CA LEU A 385 -21.11 9.96 12.73
C LEU A 385 -21.84 9.96 11.39
N TYR A 386 -21.11 9.80 10.28
CA TYR A 386 -21.69 9.72 8.94
C TYR A 386 -22.66 8.54 8.80
N TYR A 387 -22.28 7.33 9.21
CA TYR A 387 -23.15 6.16 9.11
C TYR A 387 -24.35 6.24 10.07
N TYR A 388 -24.15 6.74 11.29
CA TYR A 388 -25.24 6.98 12.23
C TYR A 388 -26.26 7.97 11.65
N TYR A 389 -25.77 9.06 11.03
CA TYR A 389 -26.61 10.04 10.37
C TYR A 389 -27.34 9.45 9.15
N LYS A 390 -26.64 8.73 8.26
CA LYS A 390 -27.25 8.05 7.11
C LYS A 390 -28.33 7.05 7.55
N GLY A 391 -28.10 6.33 8.65
CA GLY A 391 -29.09 5.45 9.27
C GLY A 391 -30.32 6.20 9.78
N LEU A 392 -30.12 7.31 10.50
CA LEU A 392 -31.22 8.18 10.93
C LEU A 392 -32.02 8.71 9.74
N VAL A 393 -31.35 9.25 8.71
CA VAL A 393 -31.99 9.73 7.49
C VAL A 393 -32.85 8.62 6.85
N ASN A 394 -32.32 7.41 6.71
CA ASN A 394 -33.07 6.28 6.15
C ASN A 394 -34.27 5.85 7.01
N ILE A 395 -34.16 5.89 8.35
CA ILE A 395 -35.29 5.63 9.26
C ILE A 395 -36.37 6.71 9.10
N PHE A 396 -35.94 7.98 9.00
CA PHE A 396 -36.86 9.11 8.83
C PHE A 396 -37.55 9.13 7.47
N PHE A 397 -36.87 8.75 6.38
CA PHE A 397 -37.52 8.57 5.08
C PHE A 397 -38.50 7.39 5.04
N LYS A 398 -38.31 6.37 5.88
CA LYS A 398 -39.25 5.24 6.00
C LYS A 398 -40.46 5.53 6.89
N TRP A 399 -40.45 6.57 7.72
CA TRP A 399 -41.54 6.87 8.69
C TRP A 399 -42.01 8.34 8.61
N PRO A 400 -42.69 8.75 7.51
CA PRO A 400 -42.96 10.17 7.24
C PRO A 400 -43.91 10.84 8.24
N LYS A 401 -44.80 10.07 8.89
CA LYS A 401 -45.91 10.62 9.70
C LYS A 401 -45.53 11.09 11.11
N ILE A 402 -44.35 10.71 11.62
CA ILE A 402 -43.87 11.12 12.97
C ILE A 402 -42.73 12.17 12.88
N ALA A 403 -42.18 12.39 11.68
CA ALA A 403 -40.87 13.01 11.51
C ALA A 403 -40.85 14.55 11.36
N SER A 404 -41.94 15.21 10.99
CA SER A 404 -41.88 16.60 10.51
C SER A 404 -41.51 17.64 11.58
N GLY A 405 -41.94 17.44 12.83
CA GLY A 405 -41.62 18.33 13.96
C GLY A 405 -40.18 18.17 14.47
N ILE A 406 -39.76 16.92 14.65
CA ILE A 406 -38.42 16.57 15.16
C ILE A 406 -37.34 16.89 14.11
N TRP A 407 -37.62 16.64 12.83
CA TRP A 407 -36.69 16.93 11.73
C TRP A 407 -36.37 18.41 11.59
N ASN A 408 -37.37 19.30 11.69
CA ASN A 408 -37.14 20.74 11.65
C ASN A 408 -36.30 21.24 12.83
N HIS A 409 -36.48 20.66 14.02
CA HIS A 409 -35.67 20.98 15.19
C HIS A 409 -34.21 20.52 15.02
N TYR A 410 -34.01 19.28 14.56
CA TYR A 410 -32.67 18.72 14.31
C TYR A 410 -31.92 19.42 13.18
N MET A 411 -32.58 19.76 12.07
CA MET A 411 -31.94 20.46 10.94
C MET A 411 -31.58 21.91 11.30
N ASN A 412 -32.37 22.58 12.16
CA ASN A 412 -31.99 23.88 12.70
C ASN A 412 -30.78 23.78 13.65
N LEU A 413 -30.71 22.76 14.51
CA LEU A 413 -29.55 22.48 15.37
C LEU A 413 -28.29 22.14 14.55
N PHE A 414 -28.45 21.37 13.47
CA PHE A 414 -27.36 21.01 12.56
C PHE A 414 -26.85 22.22 11.76
N GLY A 415 -27.75 23.07 11.26
CA GLY A 415 -27.38 24.34 10.62
C GLY A 415 -26.64 25.28 11.57
N GLN A 416 -26.99 25.32 12.86
CA GLN A 416 -26.23 26.09 13.86
C GLN A 416 -24.84 25.50 14.15
N TYR A 417 -24.72 24.17 14.19
CA TYR A 417 -23.44 23.49 14.38
C TYR A 417 -22.49 23.69 13.19
N LEU A 418 -22.99 23.61 11.96
CA LEU A 418 -22.19 23.82 10.75
C LEU A 418 -21.74 25.28 10.55
N ARG A 419 -22.50 26.26 11.06
CA ARG A 419 -22.08 27.67 11.10
C ARG A 419 -20.84 27.91 11.96
N LEU A 420 -20.64 27.14 13.02
CA LEU A 420 -19.40 27.20 13.82
C LEU A 420 -18.16 26.76 13.02
N PHE A 421 -18.36 26.07 11.89
CA PHE A 421 -17.31 25.62 10.99
C PHE A 421 -17.34 26.33 9.62
N GLY A 422 -18.09 27.44 9.49
CA GLY A 422 -18.10 28.28 8.28
C GLY A 422 -19.04 27.85 7.15
N TYR A 423 -19.96 26.90 7.39
CA TYR A 423 -20.91 26.43 6.37
C TYR A 423 -22.33 26.98 6.63
N TYR A 424 -22.96 27.55 5.58
CA TYR A 424 -24.30 28.14 5.65
C TYR A 424 -25.30 27.40 4.76
N PHE A 425 -26.48 27.10 5.30
CA PHE A 425 -27.58 26.46 4.59
C PHE A 425 -28.87 27.25 4.81
N HIS A 426 -29.66 27.42 3.75
CA HIS A 426 -30.97 28.09 3.81
C HIS A 426 -32.08 27.18 3.26
N ARG A 427 -33.28 27.35 3.81
CA ARG A 427 -34.49 26.64 3.41
C ARG A 427 -35.18 27.42 2.30
N ALA A 428 -35.24 26.86 1.09
CA ALA A 428 -35.98 27.45 -0.01
C ALA A 428 -37.50 27.42 0.27
N LYS A 429 -38.26 28.34 -0.36
CA LYS A 429 -39.73 28.40 -0.24
C LYS A 429 -40.45 27.10 -0.62
N THR A 430 -39.79 26.23 -1.38
CA THR A 430 -40.27 24.89 -1.79
C THR A 430 -40.07 23.81 -0.72
N GLY A 431 -39.49 24.14 0.44
CA GLY A 431 -39.31 23.20 1.55
C GLY A 431 -37.98 22.44 1.55
N TYR A 432 -37.18 22.57 0.49
CA TYR A 432 -35.86 21.94 0.36
C TYR A 432 -34.72 22.86 0.84
N TRP A 433 -33.63 22.28 1.33
CA TRP A 433 -32.42 23.01 1.76
C TRP A 433 -31.41 23.07 0.62
N VAL A 434 -30.89 24.26 0.34
CA VAL A 434 -29.91 24.51 -0.73
C VAL A 434 -28.66 25.15 -0.14
N SER A 435 -27.48 24.74 -0.63
CA SER A 435 -26.17 25.32 -0.32
C SER A 435 -25.91 26.46 -1.31
N THR A 436 -25.67 27.68 -0.82
CA THR A 436 -25.36 28.82 -1.69
C THR A 436 -24.05 29.49 -1.24
N THR A 437 -23.07 29.54 -2.14
CA THR A 437 -21.94 30.46 -2.06
C THR A 437 -22.29 31.72 -2.86
N TYR A 438 -22.97 32.73 -2.27
CA TYR A 438 -22.83 34.17 -2.59
C TYR A 438 -23.71 35.13 -1.75
N ASN A 439 -23.08 36.27 -1.40
CA ASN A 439 -23.49 37.62 -0.89
C ASN A 439 -24.62 37.79 0.18
N GLU A 440 -24.19 38.09 1.41
CA GLU A 440 -24.99 38.27 2.64
C GLU A 440 -25.90 39.52 2.71
N ARG A 441 -25.69 40.55 1.87
CA ARG A 441 -26.29 41.88 2.10
C ARG A 441 -27.78 42.01 1.73
N GLU A 442 -28.31 41.14 0.88
CA GLU A 442 -29.71 41.25 0.42
C GLU A 442 -30.70 40.51 1.34
N PHE A 443 -30.22 39.52 2.09
CA PHE A 443 -31.05 38.65 2.92
C PHE A 443 -31.39 39.26 4.28
N TYR A 444 -30.49 40.07 4.85
CA TYR A 444 -30.67 40.71 6.17
C TYR A 444 -31.83 41.72 6.20
N ARG A 445 -32.32 42.16 5.04
CA ARG A 445 -33.36 43.19 4.94
C ARG A 445 -34.79 42.66 5.16
N LYS A 446 -35.01 41.34 5.30
CA LYS A 446 -36.36 40.75 5.18
C LYS A 446 -36.89 39.83 6.30
N SER A 447 -36.21 39.58 7.42
CA SER A 447 -36.79 38.69 8.44
C SER A 447 -36.67 39.20 9.88
N LYS A 448 -37.78 39.77 10.37
CA LYS A 448 -38.01 40.13 11.79
C LYS A 448 -39.15 39.26 12.35
N SER A 449 -38.99 38.82 13.60
CA SER A 449 -39.95 38.08 14.48
C SER A 449 -40.20 36.61 14.09
N ARG A 450 -40.38 35.62 14.98
CA ARG A 450 -40.88 35.55 16.38
C ARG A 450 -40.14 34.46 17.19
N LYS A 451 -40.15 34.65 18.52
CA LYS A 451 -39.89 33.63 19.55
C LYS A 451 -41.00 32.57 19.56
N ILE A 452 -40.68 31.31 19.88
CA ILE A 452 -41.49 30.39 20.70
C ILE A 452 -40.53 29.47 21.46
N PHE A 453 -40.80 29.29 22.76
CA PHE A 453 -40.14 28.41 23.72
C PHE A 453 -41.12 27.26 24.02
N LEU A 454 -40.64 26.02 24.19
CA LEU A 454 -41.12 25.10 25.25
C LEU A 454 -40.28 23.83 25.34
N MET A 455 -39.93 23.49 26.58
CA MET A 455 -39.20 22.33 27.04
C MET A 455 -40.09 21.09 27.14
N ILE A 456 -39.57 19.91 26.82
CA ILE A 456 -39.84 18.64 27.53
C ILE A 456 -38.56 17.81 27.55
N GLY A 457 -38.18 17.28 28.72
CA GLY A 457 -37.26 16.14 28.83
C GLY A 457 -35.92 16.36 29.52
N GLY A 458 -35.90 17.06 30.67
CA GLY A 458 -35.04 16.76 31.84
C GLY A 458 -33.51 16.64 31.73
N LEU A 459 -32.91 16.78 30.55
CA LEU A 459 -31.47 16.80 30.32
C LEU A 459 -31.18 17.97 29.40
N SER A 460 -30.37 18.93 29.89
CA SER A 460 -29.97 20.05 29.04
C SER A 460 -29.19 19.52 27.82
N LEU A 461 -29.31 20.19 26.67
CA LEU A 461 -28.54 19.87 25.45
C LEU A 461 -27.03 19.81 25.74
N ALA A 462 -26.55 20.64 26.66
CA ALA A 462 -25.17 20.62 27.13
C ALA A 462 -24.84 19.32 27.87
N THR A 463 -25.76 18.81 28.70
CA THR A 463 -25.60 17.55 29.43
C THR A 463 -25.58 16.34 28.50
N PHE A 464 -26.47 16.28 27.49
CA PHE A 464 -26.46 15.19 26.51
C PHE A 464 -25.20 15.21 25.63
N LYS A 465 -24.80 16.39 25.14
CA LYS A 465 -23.54 16.56 24.39
C LYS A 465 -22.33 16.16 25.25
N LEU A 466 -22.30 16.58 26.51
CA LEU A 466 -21.25 16.22 27.45
C LEU A 466 -21.22 14.72 27.71
N MET A 467 -22.37 14.04 27.85
CA MET A 467 -22.44 12.58 28.00
C MET A 467 -21.93 11.84 26.75
N CYS A 468 -22.26 12.30 25.55
CA CYS A 468 -21.71 11.73 24.31
C CYS A 468 -20.19 11.97 24.18
N ILE A 469 -19.72 13.16 24.56
CA ILE A 469 -18.28 13.49 24.57
C ILE A 469 -17.55 12.62 25.59
N ILE A 470 -18.07 12.51 26.82
CA ILE A 470 -17.49 11.68 27.89
C ILE A 470 -17.53 10.19 27.50
N GLY A 471 -18.64 9.68 26.97
CA GLY A 471 -18.75 8.28 26.54
C GLY A 471 -17.76 7.92 25.43
N ASN A 472 -17.57 8.83 24.47
CA ASN A 472 -16.58 8.65 23.40
C ASN A 472 -15.14 8.84 23.90
N PHE A 473 -14.92 9.76 24.85
CA PHE A 473 -13.62 9.95 25.50
C PHE A 473 -13.22 8.70 26.28
N ILE A 474 -14.13 8.13 27.08
CA ILE A 474 -13.93 6.89 27.83
C ILE A 474 -13.66 5.72 26.86
N ARG A 475 -14.46 5.58 25.80
CA ARG A 475 -14.23 4.55 24.77
C ARG A 475 -12.85 4.68 24.13
N SER A 476 -12.43 5.90 23.81
CA SER A 476 -11.12 6.19 23.24
C SER A 476 -9.99 5.90 24.23
N PHE A 477 -10.17 6.24 25.52
CA PHE A 477 -9.20 5.97 26.57
C PHE A 477 -9.05 4.47 26.85
N LEU A 478 -10.14 3.71 26.80
CA LEU A 478 -10.12 2.24 26.91
C LEU A 478 -9.43 1.59 25.70
N ILE A 479 -9.66 2.11 24.49
CA ILE A 479 -8.95 1.66 23.28
C ILE A 479 -7.45 1.97 23.39
N LEU A 480 -7.08 3.18 23.83
CA LEU A 480 -5.67 3.55 24.06
C LEU A 480 -5.01 2.68 25.13
N GLY A 481 -5.69 2.46 26.26
CA GLY A 481 -5.24 1.57 27.33
C GLY A 481 -5.09 0.12 26.88
N PHE A 482 -5.92 -0.32 25.92
CA PHE A 482 -5.81 -1.65 25.32
C PHE A 482 -4.60 -1.75 24.37
N TYR A 483 -4.36 -0.76 23.50
CA TYR A 483 -3.14 -0.72 22.69
C TYR A 483 -1.89 -0.70 23.57
N PHE A 484 -1.93 0.05 24.68
CA PHE A 484 -0.88 0.08 25.69
C PHE A 484 -0.64 -1.31 26.32
N LEU A 485 -1.70 -2.01 26.74
CA LEU A 485 -1.60 -3.37 27.29
C LEU A 485 -1.11 -4.39 26.25
N ARG A 486 -1.57 -4.28 25.00
CA ARG A 486 -1.13 -5.17 23.91
C ARG A 486 0.36 -5.02 23.63
N ASP A 487 0.84 -3.78 23.52
CA ASP A 487 2.25 -3.51 23.24
C ASP A 487 3.15 -3.87 24.45
N LEU A 488 2.62 -3.84 25.68
CA LEU A 488 3.32 -4.30 26.89
C LEU A 488 3.32 -5.82 27.07
N THR A 489 2.26 -6.52 26.67
CA THR A 489 2.06 -7.95 26.99
C THR A 489 2.25 -8.90 25.80
N GLY A 490 2.22 -8.40 24.56
CA GLY A 490 2.38 -9.21 23.34
C GLY A 490 1.17 -10.08 22.98
N VAL A 491 0.04 -9.99 23.68
CA VAL A 491 -1.14 -10.85 23.47
C VAL A 491 -2.04 -10.29 22.35
N SER A 492 -2.35 -11.11 21.34
CA SER A 492 -2.99 -10.69 20.08
C SER A 492 -4.50 -10.94 19.96
N GLU A 493 -5.17 -11.54 20.95
CA GLU A 493 -6.57 -11.97 20.79
C GLU A 493 -7.61 -10.87 21.12
N PHE A 494 -8.14 -10.24 20.08
CA PHE A 494 -9.17 -9.19 20.13
C PHE A 494 -10.58 -9.71 20.51
N GLY A 495 -10.85 -11.00 20.30
CA GLY A 495 -12.22 -11.57 20.32
C GLY A 495 -12.82 -11.84 21.71
N VAL A 496 -11.99 -12.16 22.70
CA VAL A 496 -12.48 -12.55 24.04
C VAL A 496 -12.90 -11.32 24.85
N LEU A 497 -12.11 -10.25 24.83
CA LEU A 497 -12.38 -9.01 25.57
C LEU A 497 -13.52 -8.18 24.96
N TYR A 498 -13.70 -8.20 23.63
CA TYR A 498 -14.84 -7.56 22.97
C TYR A 498 -16.17 -8.15 23.46
N LYS A 499 -16.27 -9.50 23.50
CA LYS A 499 -17.45 -10.22 24.03
C LYS A 499 -17.69 -9.96 25.51
N VAL A 500 -16.64 -9.76 26.31
CA VAL A 500 -16.75 -9.38 27.73
C VAL A 500 -17.27 -7.95 27.88
N SER A 501 -16.76 -7.00 27.07
CA SER A 501 -17.23 -5.61 27.08
C SER A 501 -18.69 -5.47 26.63
N GLU A 502 -19.10 -6.25 25.64
CA GLU A 502 -20.47 -6.29 25.12
C GLU A 502 -21.44 -6.89 26.16
N ARG A 503 -21.06 -7.99 26.82
CA ARG A 503 -21.85 -8.58 27.91
C ARG A 503 -21.94 -7.68 29.14
N ALA A 504 -20.86 -7.00 29.51
CA ALA A 504 -20.85 -6.04 30.62
C ALA A 504 -21.74 -4.82 30.34
N PHE A 505 -21.77 -4.33 29.09
CA PHE A 505 -22.64 -3.23 28.66
C PHE A 505 -24.12 -3.64 28.65
N ILE A 506 -24.43 -4.88 28.21
CA ILE A 506 -25.79 -5.46 28.27
C ILE A 506 -26.25 -5.63 29.72
N PHE A 507 -25.37 -6.08 30.62
CA PHE A 507 -25.67 -6.25 32.04
C PHE A 507 -25.94 -4.91 32.75
N ALA A 508 -25.10 -3.90 32.54
CA ALA A 508 -25.28 -2.56 33.11
C ALA A 508 -26.58 -1.87 32.63
N ARG A 509 -27.02 -2.17 31.40
CA ARG A 509 -28.28 -1.68 30.84
C ARG A 509 -29.51 -2.36 31.48
N LYS A 510 -29.39 -3.61 31.92
CA LYS A 510 -30.50 -4.41 32.47
C LYS A 510 -30.79 -4.07 33.94
N GLU A 511 -29.75 -3.76 34.72
CA GLU A 511 -29.84 -3.61 36.19
C GLU A 511 -30.01 -2.17 36.70
N ARG A 512 -30.17 -1.16 35.82
CA ARG A 512 -30.30 0.27 36.20
C ARG A 512 -29.26 0.75 37.25
N ILE A 513 -28.05 0.21 37.20
CA ILE A 513 -27.00 0.57 38.17
C ILE A 513 -26.60 2.03 37.94
N ILE A 514 -26.65 2.84 39.01
CA ILE A 514 -26.20 4.22 38.99
C ILE A 514 -24.71 4.26 38.61
N PHE A 515 -24.42 4.99 37.53
CA PHE A 515 -23.16 5.07 36.79
C PHE A 515 -21.87 5.19 37.64
N LYS A 516 -21.96 5.72 38.88
CA LYS A 516 -20.84 5.83 39.83
C LYS A 516 -20.32 4.48 40.32
N GLY A 517 -21.19 3.49 40.54
CA GLY A 517 -20.80 2.16 41.01
C GLY A 517 -20.09 1.35 39.92
N PHE A 518 -20.57 1.45 38.67
CA PHE A 518 -19.96 0.80 37.51
C PHE A 518 -18.57 1.37 37.19
N PHE A 519 -18.39 2.69 37.33
CA PHE A 519 -17.10 3.36 37.14
C PHE A 519 -16.08 2.95 38.20
N LEU A 520 -16.49 2.90 39.48
CA LEU A 520 -15.63 2.40 40.57
C LEU A 520 -15.28 0.93 40.39
N ALA A 521 -16.21 0.08 39.93
CA ALA A 521 -15.95 -1.32 39.67
C ALA A 521 -14.97 -1.54 38.50
N LEU A 522 -15.11 -0.79 37.40
CA LEU A 522 -14.18 -0.85 36.26
C LEU A 522 -12.79 -0.30 36.60
N LEU A 523 -12.73 0.79 37.36
CA LEU A 523 -11.47 1.37 37.84
C LEU A 523 -10.78 0.42 38.83
N PHE A 524 -11.54 -0.18 39.75
CA PHE A 524 -11.03 -1.16 40.70
C PHE A 524 -10.59 -2.44 40.00
N PHE A 525 -11.33 -2.93 39.00
CA PHE A 525 -10.95 -4.08 38.19
C PHE A 525 -9.69 -3.81 37.35
N ALA A 526 -9.59 -2.63 36.71
CA ALA A 526 -8.39 -2.22 35.99
C ALA A 526 -7.18 -2.09 36.93
N ILE A 527 -7.36 -1.51 38.13
CA ILE A 527 -6.31 -1.43 39.16
C ILE A 527 -5.93 -2.83 39.64
N CYS A 528 -6.88 -3.72 39.90
CA CYS A 528 -6.63 -5.10 40.33
C CYS A 528 -5.93 -5.93 39.27
N VAL A 529 -6.31 -5.81 37.99
CA VAL A 529 -5.62 -6.47 36.88
C VAL A 529 -4.21 -5.94 36.72
N VAL A 530 -4.00 -4.62 36.83
CA VAL A 530 -2.66 -4.01 36.81
C VAL A 530 -1.83 -4.46 38.02
N LYS A 531 -2.42 -4.57 39.21
CA LYS A 531 -1.74 -5.02 40.43
C LYS A 531 -1.39 -6.51 40.37
N ASP A 532 -2.29 -7.36 39.88
CA ASP A 532 -2.10 -8.81 39.78
C ASP A 532 -1.15 -9.19 38.63
N SER A 533 -1.20 -8.46 37.51
CA SER A 533 -0.18 -8.54 36.45
C SER A 533 1.18 -8.05 36.96
N ALA A 534 1.25 -6.92 37.69
CA ALA A 534 2.51 -6.44 38.27
C ALA A 534 3.07 -7.39 39.34
N LEU A 535 2.21 -8.02 40.17
CA LEU A 535 2.62 -9.04 41.15
C LEU A 535 3.07 -10.34 40.46
N LYS A 536 2.38 -10.79 39.40
CA LYS A 536 2.80 -11.96 38.60
C LYS A 536 4.10 -11.71 37.85
N THR A 537 4.33 -10.50 37.30
CA THR A 537 5.60 -10.13 36.69
C THR A 537 6.71 -10.00 37.73
N LYS A 538 6.43 -9.53 38.95
CA LYS A 538 7.40 -9.49 40.06
C LYS A 538 7.73 -10.88 40.61
N HIS A 539 6.76 -11.80 40.66
CA HIS A 539 6.98 -13.19 41.09
C HIS A 539 7.67 -14.03 39.99
N PHE A 540 7.42 -13.72 38.72
CA PHE A 540 8.13 -14.29 37.57
C PHE A 540 9.57 -13.79 37.49
N LEU A 541 9.81 -12.49 37.73
CA LEU A 541 11.16 -11.91 37.81
C LEU A 541 11.92 -12.35 39.08
N LEU A 542 11.27 -12.50 40.25
CA LEU A 542 11.92 -13.09 41.43
C LEU A 542 12.22 -14.59 41.26
N LYS A 543 11.38 -15.37 40.56
CA LYS A 543 11.69 -16.77 40.22
C LYS A 543 12.77 -16.89 39.15
N MET A 544 12.95 -15.90 38.27
CA MET A 544 14.06 -15.84 37.31
C MET A 544 15.38 -15.42 37.97
N VAL A 545 15.34 -14.50 38.93
CA VAL A 545 16.54 -14.02 39.64
C VAL A 545 17.01 -15.01 40.72
N CYS A 546 16.11 -15.76 41.36
CA CYS A 546 16.49 -16.80 42.34
C CYS A 546 16.83 -18.18 41.73
N ARG A 547 16.80 -18.34 40.40
CA ARG A 547 17.23 -19.58 39.71
C ARG A 547 18.63 -19.50 39.08
N ASN A 548 19.29 -18.34 39.13
CA ASN A 548 20.60 -18.12 38.51
C ASN A 548 21.73 -17.80 39.51
N THR A 549 21.61 -18.21 40.77
CA THR A 549 22.65 -17.98 41.79
C THR A 549 22.99 -19.21 42.63
N ILE A 550 23.07 -20.39 41.99
CA ILE A 550 23.87 -21.52 42.51
C ILE A 550 24.55 -22.21 41.33
N ALA A 551 25.72 -21.71 40.94
CA ALA A 551 26.84 -22.47 40.38
C ALA A 551 28.08 -21.56 40.38
N CYS A 552 29.19 -22.08 40.92
CA CYS A 552 30.55 -21.51 41.00
C CYS A 552 30.83 -20.50 42.13
N LYS A 553 31.14 -21.03 43.33
CA LYS A 553 32.52 -20.97 43.88
C LYS A 553 33.33 -22.01 43.09
N ASP A 554 34.51 -21.79 42.54
CA ASP A 554 35.63 -20.92 42.97
C ASP A 554 35.54 -19.42 42.66
#